data_AF-A0A498SQW4-F1
#
_entry.id   AF-A0A498SQW4-F1
#
_cell.length_a   1.000
_cell.length_b   1.000
_cell.length_c   1.000
_cell.angle_alpha   90.00
_cell.angle_beta   90.00
_cell.angle_gamma   90.00
#
_symmetry.space_group_name_H-M   'P 1'
#
loop_
_entity.id
_entity.type
_entity.pdbx_description
1 polymer ?
#
loop_
_entity_poly.entity_id
_entity_poly.type
_entity_poly.pdbx_seq_one_letter_code
_entity_poly.pdbx_strand_id
1 'polypeptide(L)'
;MGPDQPGAAHFHTASKPLKEVDIRLPENLVKGAVKLDPNLKKYLGDEFPAESNTNVTWAYNEVLTDLITRLSIELKLPQSERNTYALKFEDRGNDGVFLTKENRNLVPQGFILILTASPERYAHNFLARLRNPSGDLRTTLAELIALCGDISFATQFMRIGGYDYIFEVIEKGLCTDSVSCQSRFLQALLMLMDHTGLMYWSQVSDEFVSKIAENITGRAKQEDNTLLVSSLNIIDLILNSKNEGKMNLVLREVPFESLIRHLEKSDERVILNVLTLMNSLYSKARDHVKNDIIEVRVLIFIQVKKS
;
A
#
# COMPACT_ATOMS: atom_id res chain seq x y z
N MET A 1 76.12 -60.39 20.95
CA MET A 1 76.23 -58.91 20.86
C MET A 1 76.03 -58.52 19.40
N GLY A 2 75.15 -57.56 19.13
CA GLY A 2 74.83 -57.06 17.79
C GLY A 2 73.46 -57.53 17.29
N PRO A 3 72.70 -56.67 16.58
CA PRO A 3 71.52 -56.02 17.16
C PRO A 3 70.19 -56.38 16.48
N ASP A 4 69.10 -56.11 17.20
CA ASP A 4 67.71 -56.15 16.74
C ASP A 4 67.49 -55.36 15.44
N GLN A 5 66.96 -56.03 14.41
CA GLN A 5 66.22 -55.39 13.32
C GLN A 5 64.72 -55.63 13.56
N PRO A 6 63.91 -54.59 13.80
CA PRO A 6 62.48 -54.76 13.90
C PRO A 6 61.90 -55.03 12.50
N GLY A 7 61.25 -56.19 12.35
CA GLY A 7 60.46 -56.51 11.17
C GLY A 7 59.33 -55.49 10.99
N ALA A 8 59.25 -54.93 9.77
CA ALA A 8 58.19 -54.01 9.40
C ALA A 8 56.82 -54.69 9.48
N ALA A 9 56.03 -54.35 10.48
CA ALA A 9 54.61 -54.67 10.51
C ALA A 9 53.88 -53.74 9.52
N HIS A 10 53.50 -54.28 8.36
CA HIS A 10 52.59 -53.60 7.43
C HIS A 10 51.20 -53.50 8.06
N PHE A 11 50.91 -52.35 8.69
CA PHE A 11 49.55 -51.99 9.05
C PHE A 11 48.81 -51.54 7.79
N HIS A 12 48.03 -52.44 7.19
CA HIS A 12 46.98 -52.06 6.24
C HIS A 12 45.77 -51.54 7.02
N THR A 13 45.81 -50.28 7.46
CA THR A 13 44.58 -49.56 7.78
C THR A 13 43.92 -49.21 6.45
N ALA A 14 42.90 -49.98 6.06
CA ALA A 14 42.02 -49.61 4.96
C ALA A 14 41.33 -48.28 5.32
N SER A 15 41.89 -47.17 4.83
CA SER A 15 41.25 -45.87 4.84
C SER A 15 40.05 -45.94 3.90
N LYS A 16 38.88 -46.30 4.44
CA LYS A 16 37.62 -46.00 3.75
C LYS A 16 37.60 -44.49 3.53
N PRO A 17 37.59 -44.00 2.28
CA PRO A 17 37.47 -42.57 2.05
C PRO A 17 36.14 -42.12 2.66
N LEU A 18 36.20 -41.14 3.56
CA LEU A 18 35.01 -40.47 4.07
C LEU A 18 34.26 -39.95 2.85
N LYS A 19 32.99 -40.30 2.70
CA LYS A 19 32.14 -39.68 1.68
C LYS A 19 32.21 -38.18 1.90
N GLU A 20 32.65 -37.44 0.89
CA GLU A 20 32.58 -35.98 0.92
C GLU A 20 31.15 -35.60 1.25
N VAL A 21 30.96 -34.98 2.41
CA VAL A 21 29.68 -34.37 2.78
C VAL A 21 29.57 -33.15 1.89
N ASP A 22 28.62 -33.18 0.97
CA ASP A 22 28.29 -32.01 0.17
C ASP A 22 27.79 -30.91 1.12
N ILE A 23 28.68 -29.97 1.44
CA ILE A 23 28.39 -28.79 2.27
C ILE A 23 27.68 -27.69 1.46
N ARG A 24 27.45 -27.92 0.16
CA ARG A 24 26.72 -26.97 -0.66
C ARG A 24 25.27 -26.94 -0.19
N LEU A 25 24.80 -25.73 0.07
CA LEU A 25 23.39 -25.50 0.38
C LEU A 25 22.57 -25.97 -0.83
N PRO A 26 21.43 -26.63 -0.62
CA PRO A 26 20.50 -26.94 -1.70
C PRO A 26 20.25 -25.66 -2.52
N GLU A 27 20.22 -25.76 -3.85
CA GLU A 27 20.13 -24.59 -4.74
C GLU A 27 18.89 -23.70 -4.49
N ASN A 28 17.90 -24.21 -3.76
CA ASN A 28 16.67 -23.51 -3.38
C ASN A 28 16.58 -23.09 -1.89
N LEU A 29 17.63 -23.31 -1.09
CA LEU A 29 17.63 -23.01 0.35
C LEU A 29 18.06 -21.57 0.60
N VAL A 30 17.08 -20.68 0.80
CA VAL A 30 17.37 -19.29 1.14
C VAL A 30 17.52 -19.13 2.65
N LYS A 31 18.70 -18.77 3.14
CA LYS A 31 18.94 -18.55 4.59
C LYS A 31 18.77 -17.08 4.94
N GLY A 32 18.15 -16.80 6.08
CA GLY A 32 17.92 -15.45 6.57
C GLY A 32 17.61 -15.41 8.06
N ALA A 33 17.10 -14.28 8.51
CA ALA A 33 16.64 -14.07 9.88
C ALA A 33 15.20 -13.56 9.88
N VAL A 34 14.46 -13.91 10.93
CA VAL A 34 13.14 -13.36 11.21
C VAL A 34 13.22 -12.59 12.52
N LYS A 35 12.78 -11.34 12.49
CA LYS A 35 12.63 -10.47 13.67
C LYS A 35 11.15 -10.37 14.03
N LEU A 36 10.85 -10.21 15.32
CA LEU A 36 9.49 -9.94 15.76
C LEU A 36 9.14 -8.45 15.59
N ASP A 37 7.95 -8.14 15.07
CA ASP A 37 7.47 -6.76 14.98
C ASP A 37 7.30 -6.16 16.39
N PRO A 38 8.00 -5.06 16.73
CA PRO A 38 7.87 -4.43 18.05
C PRO A 38 6.45 -3.89 18.32
N ASN A 39 5.67 -3.65 17.26
CA ASN A 39 4.30 -3.15 17.36
C ASN A 39 3.24 -4.26 17.36
N LEU A 40 3.64 -5.54 17.35
CA LEU A 40 2.71 -6.66 17.23
C LEU A 40 1.60 -6.64 18.29
N LYS A 41 1.92 -6.22 19.53
CA LYS A 41 0.96 -6.09 20.63
C LYS A 41 -0.24 -5.19 20.28
N LYS A 42 -0.06 -4.17 19.45
CA LYS A 42 -1.15 -3.26 19.03
C LYS A 42 -2.27 -3.98 18.28
N TYR A 43 -1.95 -5.09 17.63
CA TYR A 43 -2.88 -5.85 16.78
C TYR A 43 -3.44 -7.10 17.46
N LEU A 44 -2.80 -7.57 18.53
CA LEU A 44 -3.24 -8.76 19.28
C LEU A 44 -3.98 -8.42 20.58
N GLY A 45 -3.96 -7.16 21.02
CA GLY A 45 -4.62 -6.74 22.25
C GLY A 45 -3.97 -7.34 23.50
N ASP A 46 -4.80 -7.79 24.45
CA ASP A 46 -4.37 -8.27 25.78
C ASP A 46 -3.75 -9.68 25.76
N GLU A 47 -3.77 -10.38 24.61
CA GLU A 47 -3.23 -11.74 24.49
C GLU A 47 -1.69 -11.78 24.39
N PHE A 48 -1.01 -10.64 24.33
CA PHE A 48 0.44 -10.60 24.08
C PHE A 48 1.28 -10.97 25.32
N PRO A 49 2.14 -12.01 25.25
CA PRO A 49 2.94 -12.45 26.39
C PRO A 49 4.04 -11.45 26.79
N ALA A 50 4.32 -11.36 28.10
CA ALA A 50 5.28 -10.41 28.68
C ALA A 50 6.74 -10.67 28.28
N GLU A 51 7.09 -11.91 27.91
CA GLU A 51 8.43 -12.33 27.48
C GLU A 51 8.35 -13.03 26.12
N SER A 52 8.64 -12.30 25.04
CA SER A 52 8.75 -12.86 23.69
C SER A 52 10.19 -12.79 23.22
N ASN A 53 10.70 -13.86 22.59
CA ASN A 53 11.99 -13.81 21.90
C ASN A 53 11.93 -12.77 20.77
N THR A 54 13.01 -12.05 20.52
CA THR A 54 13.01 -10.94 19.54
C THR A 54 13.51 -11.35 18.16
N ASN A 55 14.36 -12.39 18.07
CA ASN A 55 14.99 -12.81 16.81
C ASN A 55 15.15 -14.34 16.73
N VAL A 56 14.94 -14.89 15.54
CA VAL A 56 15.23 -16.30 15.21
C VAL A 56 15.94 -16.38 13.85
N THR A 57 17.01 -17.17 13.76
CA THR A 57 17.71 -17.45 12.49
C THR A 57 17.04 -18.61 11.78
N TRP A 58 16.80 -18.50 10.47
CA TRP A 58 15.98 -19.49 9.76
C TRP A 58 16.42 -19.75 8.30
N ALA A 59 15.99 -20.88 7.73
CA ALA A 59 16.28 -21.31 6.37
C ALA A 59 15.01 -21.75 5.61
N TYR A 60 14.76 -21.12 4.46
CA TYR A 60 13.57 -21.28 3.60
C TYR A 60 13.61 -22.49 2.69
N ASN A 61 12.68 -23.43 2.91
CA ASN A 61 12.42 -24.52 1.96
C ASN A 61 11.00 -25.14 2.08
N GLU A 62 10.00 -24.38 2.57
CA GLU A 62 8.68 -24.96 2.92
C GLU A 62 7.50 -24.02 2.63
N VAL A 63 6.28 -24.50 2.86
CA VAL A 63 5.05 -23.72 2.67
C VAL A 63 4.99 -22.57 3.67
N LEU A 64 4.71 -21.36 3.18
CA LEU A 64 4.72 -20.12 3.98
C LEU A 64 3.84 -20.19 5.24
N THR A 65 2.69 -20.87 5.16
CA THR A 65 1.78 -21.04 6.30
C THR A 65 2.41 -21.89 7.40
N ASP A 66 3.05 -23.00 7.05
CA ASP A 66 3.71 -23.89 8.02
C ASP A 66 4.90 -23.19 8.68
N LEU A 67 5.63 -22.39 7.91
CA LEU A 67 6.67 -21.50 8.41
C LEU A 67 6.14 -20.54 9.47
N ILE A 68 5.09 -19.79 9.15
CA ILE A 68 4.49 -18.81 10.08
C ILE A 68 4.04 -19.51 11.36
N THR A 69 3.40 -20.67 11.26
CA THR A 69 2.98 -21.46 12.43
C THR A 69 4.17 -21.84 13.30
N ARG A 70 5.24 -22.40 12.73
CA ARG A 70 6.43 -22.78 13.51
C ARG A 70 7.09 -21.57 14.17
N LEU A 71 7.28 -20.48 13.42
CA LEU A 71 7.87 -19.25 13.97
C LEU A 71 7.05 -18.72 15.13
N SER A 72 5.72 -18.74 15.02
CA SER A 72 4.85 -18.29 16.10
C SER A 72 4.97 -19.15 17.36
N ILE A 73 5.18 -20.47 17.21
CA ILE A 73 5.43 -21.39 18.32
C ILE A 73 6.80 -21.15 18.95
N GLU A 74 7.86 -21.05 18.14
CA GLU A 74 9.23 -20.81 18.61
C GLU A 74 9.38 -19.47 19.35
N LEU A 75 8.64 -18.46 18.91
CA LEU A 75 8.59 -17.14 19.53
C LEU A 75 7.59 -17.05 20.70
N LYS A 76 6.95 -18.17 21.07
CA LYS A 76 5.97 -18.28 22.16
C LYS A 76 4.77 -17.33 22.01
N LEU A 77 4.34 -17.08 20.78
CA LEU A 77 3.20 -16.22 20.48
C LEU A 77 1.86 -16.96 20.65
N PRO A 78 0.75 -16.26 20.96
CA PRO A 78 -0.58 -16.84 21.10
C PRO A 78 -1.01 -17.67 19.88
N GLN A 79 -1.63 -18.82 20.13
CA GLN A 79 -2.12 -19.73 19.08
C GLN A 79 -3.66 -19.75 19.01
N SER A 80 -4.31 -18.73 19.56
CA SER A 80 -5.76 -18.63 19.75
C SER A 80 -6.55 -18.68 18.44
N GLU A 81 -6.04 -18.05 17.38
CA GLU A 81 -6.72 -17.95 16.10
C GLU A 81 -5.81 -18.32 14.92
N ARG A 82 -6.39 -18.98 13.90
CA ARG A 82 -5.71 -19.24 12.63
C ARG A 82 -5.46 -17.93 11.90
N ASN A 83 -4.37 -17.88 11.12
CA ASN A 83 -4.00 -16.72 10.31
C ASN A 83 -3.83 -15.42 11.12
N THR A 84 -3.41 -15.51 12.38
CA THR A 84 -3.12 -14.34 13.23
C THR A 84 -1.86 -13.59 12.80
N TYR A 85 -0.91 -14.31 12.20
CA TYR A 85 0.41 -13.81 11.88
C TYR A 85 0.69 -13.83 10.38
N ALA A 86 1.59 -12.95 9.96
CA ALA A 86 2.15 -12.92 8.62
C ALA A 86 3.62 -12.49 8.68
N LEU A 87 4.34 -12.72 7.58
CA LEU A 87 5.68 -12.17 7.38
C LEU A 87 5.58 -10.95 6.47
N LYS A 88 6.44 -9.96 6.71
CA LYS A 88 6.63 -8.80 5.82
C LYS A 88 8.11 -8.57 5.57
N PHE A 89 8.43 -7.92 4.46
CA PHE A 89 9.79 -7.46 4.20
C PHE A 89 10.18 -6.34 5.16
N GLU A 90 11.48 -6.13 5.35
CA GLU A 90 11.98 -4.93 6.02
C GLU A 90 11.79 -3.72 5.09
N ASP A 91 11.42 -2.55 5.64
CA ASP A 91 11.07 -1.34 4.89
C ASP A 91 12.13 -0.89 3.87
N ARG A 92 13.40 -1.29 4.03
CA ARG A 92 14.50 -0.91 3.12
C ARG A 92 14.58 -1.73 1.83
N GLY A 93 13.92 -2.88 1.76
CA GLY A 93 14.09 -3.84 0.65
C GLY A 93 12.93 -3.85 -0.35
N ASN A 94 11.69 -3.89 0.16
CA ASN A 94 10.46 -4.01 -0.64
C ASN A 94 9.32 -3.21 0.01
N ASP A 95 9.59 -1.99 0.49
CA ASP A 95 8.61 -1.06 1.09
C ASP A 95 7.75 -1.65 2.23
N GLY A 96 8.26 -2.67 2.93
CA GLY A 96 7.55 -3.28 4.05
C GLY A 96 6.36 -4.15 3.67
N VAL A 97 6.23 -4.55 2.39
CA VAL A 97 5.07 -5.33 1.90
C VAL A 97 4.98 -6.69 2.57
N PHE A 98 3.76 -7.21 2.70
CA PHE A 98 3.50 -8.55 3.20
C PHE A 98 4.07 -9.60 2.23
N LEU A 99 4.71 -10.61 2.81
CA LEU A 99 5.19 -11.78 2.08
C LEU A 99 3.99 -12.67 1.74
N THR A 100 3.84 -12.97 0.45
CA THR A 100 2.79 -13.81 -0.10
C THR A 100 3.40 -14.96 -0.90
N LYS A 101 2.56 -15.84 -1.46
CA LYS A 101 3.05 -16.91 -2.35
C LYS A 101 3.57 -16.35 -3.67
N GLU A 102 3.04 -15.22 -4.09
CA GLU A 102 3.29 -14.56 -5.38
C GLU A 102 4.60 -13.78 -5.38
N ASN A 103 4.98 -13.18 -4.24
CA ASN A 103 6.20 -12.37 -4.13
C ASN A 103 7.35 -13.05 -3.35
N ARG A 104 7.19 -14.31 -2.95
CA ARG A 104 8.21 -15.07 -2.19
C ARG A 104 9.56 -15.20 -2.90
N ASN A 105 9.55 -15.14 -4.23
CA ASN A 105 10.73 -15.16 -5.08
C ASN A 105 11.59 -13.90 -4.95
N LEU A 106 11.05 -12.83 -4.36
CA LEU A 106 11.79 -11.59 -4.09
C LEU A 106 12.61 -11.66 -2.81
N VAL A 107 12.56 -12.76 -2.05
CA VAL A 107 13.31 -12.94 -0.81
C VAL A 107 14.80 -13.22 -1.15
N PRO A 108 15.73 -12.29 -0.87
CA PRO A 108 17.14 -12.48 -1.23
C PRO A 108 17.85 -13.41 -0.24
N GLN A 109 19.01 -13.95 -0.62
CA GLN A 109 19.89 -14.63 0.33
C GLN A 109 20.33 -13.68 1.45
N GLY A 110 20.30 -14.14 2.70
CA GLY A 110 20.64 -13.32 3.87
C GLY A 110 19.53 -12.35 4.27
N PHE A 111 18.28 -12.60 3.86
CA PHE A 111 17.15 -11.71 4.15
C PHE A 111 16.93 -11.48 5.65
N ILE A 112 16.25 -10.38 5.93
CA ILE A 112 15.60 -10.13 7.22
C ILE A 112 14.11 -9.91 6.95
N LEU A 113 13.28 -10.81 7.47
CA LEU A 113 11.82 -10.65 7.46
C LEU A 113 11.33 -10.27 8.84
N ILE A 114 10.16 -9.66 8.88
CA ILE A 114 9.49 -9.28 10.12
C ILE A 114 8.25 -10.15 10.28
N LEU A 115 8.15 -10.89 11.39
CA LEU A 115 6.93 -11.56 11.80
C LEU A 115 6.01 -10.55 12.49
N THR A 116 4.84 -10.34 11.93
CA THR A 116 3.85 -9.37 12.41
C THR A 116 2.43 -9.96 12.38
N ALA A 117 1.43 -9.15 12.71
CA ALA A 117 0.03 -9.54 12.60
C ALA A 117 -0.38 -9.67 11.13
N SER A 118 -1.37 -10.51 10.84
CA SER A 118 -1.83 -10.71 9.48
C SER A 118 -2.48 -9.47 8.86
N PRO A 119 -2.53 -9.36 7.52
CA PRO A 119 -3.22 -8.26 6.84
C PRO A 119 -4.67 -8.08 7.31
N GLU A 120 -5.37 -9.18 7.66
CA GLU A 120 -6.74 -9.16 8.20
C GLU A 120 -6.80 -8.47 9.57
N ARG A 121 -5.86 -8.78 10.48
CA ARG A 121 -5.75 -8.11 11.79
C ARG A 121 -5.43 -6.63 11.64
N TYR A 122 -4.52 -6.28 10.72
CA TYR A 122 -4.23 -4.89 10.38
C TYR A 122 -5.51 -4.17 9.91
N ALA A 123 -6.21 -4.73 8.92
CA ALA A 123 -7.43 -4.15 8.37
C ALA A 123 -8.50 -3.92 9.46
N HIS A 124 -8.78 -4.92 10.30
CA HIS A 124 -9.73 -4.80 11.40
C HIS A 124 -9.33 -3.74 12.42
N ASN A 125 -8.06 -3.71 12.82
CA ASN A 125 -7.54 -2.70 13.76
C ASN A 125 -7.71 -1.28 13.20
N PHE A 126 -7.32 -1.06 11.95
CA PHE A 126 -7.44 0.24 11.31
C PHE A 126 -8.90 0.66 11.14
N LEU A 127 -9.77 -0.22 10.62
CA LEU A 127 -11.19 0.11 10.47
C LEU A 127 -11.86 0.44 11.80
N ALA A 128 -11.52 -0.27 12.88
CA ALA A 128 -12.03 0.03 14.22
C ALA A 128 -11.55 1.40 14.72
N ARG A 129 -10.26 1.72 14.55
CA ARG A 129 -9.68 3.03 14.93
C ARG A 129 -10.21 4.18 14.11
N LEU A 130 -10.54 3.96 12.83
CA LEU A 130 -11.15 4.96 11.98
C LEU A 130 -12.59 5.25 12.42
N ARG A 131 -13.38 4.20 12.67
CA ARG A 131 -14.77 4.34 13.13
C ARG A 131 -14.89 4.98 14.51
N ASN A 132 -13.99 4.61 15.43
CA ASN A 132 -13.97 5.09 16.79
C ASN A 132 -12.55 5.59 17.14
N PRO A 133 -12.19 6.82 16.74
CA PRO A 133 -10.86 7.35 16.99
C PRO A 133 -10.64 7.57 18.48
N SER A 134 -9.75 6.79 19.08
CA SER A 134 -9.34 6.91 20.48
C SER A 134 -8.09 7.79 20.68
N GLY A 135 -7.59 8.42 19.61
CA GLY A 135 -6.33 9.19 19.61
C GLY A 135 -6.22 10.12 18.39
N ASP A 136 -5.00 10.53 18.04
CA ASP A 136 -4.76 11.43 16.90
C ASP A 136 -5.12 10.73 15.57
N LEU A 137 -6.28 11.10 15.02
CA LEU A 137 -6.76 10.61 13.73
C LEU A 137 -5.77 10.88 12.60
N ARG A 138 -5.01 12.00 12.67
CA ARG A 138 -3.99 12.33 11.68
C ARG A 138 -2.89 11.29 11.60
N THR A 139 -2.42 10.83 12.76
CA THR A 139 -1.40 9.76 12.86
C THR A 139 -1.95 8.44 12.36
N THR A 140 -3.19 8.11 12.75
CA THR A 140 -3.88 6.90 12.27
C THR A 140 -4.01 6.89 10.74
N LEU A 141 -4.34 8.02 10.13
CA LEU A 141 -4.43 8.15 8.68
C LEU A 141 -3.07 8.09 7.98
N ALA A 142 -2.02 8.65 8.58
CA ALA A 142 -0.66 8.53 8.04
C ALA A 142 -0.19 7.06 8.02
N GLU A 143 -0.46 6.32 9.10
CA GLU A 143 -0.19 4.88 9.17
C GLU A 143 -1.02 4.09 8.16
N LEU A 144 -2.31 4.44 7.98
CA LEU A 144 -3.18 3.82 6.99
C LEU A 144 -2.63 4.00 5.56
N ILE A 145 -2.26 5.22 5.18
CA ILE A 145 -1.72 5.54 3.85
C ILE A 145 -0.50 4.66 3.55
N ALA A 146 0.41 4.50 4.52
CA ALA A 146 1.59 3.66 4.35
C ALA A 146 1.26 2.18 4.05
N LEU A 147 0.09 1.69 4.46
CA LEU A 147 -0.36 0.32 4.22
C LEU A 147 -1.21 0.18 2.96
N CYS A 148 -1.87 1.24 2.50
CA CYS A 148 -2.75 1.21 1.33
C CYS A 148 -2.04 0.79 0.04
N GLY A 149 -0.71 0.96 -0.05
CA GLY A 149 0.10 0.50 -1.18
C GLY A 149 0.35 -1.02 -1.22
N ASP A 150 0.05 -1.73 -0.13
CA ASP A 150 0.20 -3.19 -0.07
C ASP A 150 -1.10 -3.89 -0.50
N ILE A 151 -1.00 -4.75 -1.52
CA ILE A 151 -2.15 -5.47 -2.08
C ILE A 151 -2.81 -6.43 -1.07
N SER A 152 -2.04 -7.04 -0.17
CA SER A 152 -2.56 -7.97 0.84
C SER A 152 -3.40 -7.22 1.87
N PHE A 153 -2.92 -6.07 2.33
CA PHE A 153 -3.69 -5.16 3.19
C PHE A 153 -4.92 -4.64 2.46
N ALA A 154 -4.76 -4.08 1.26
CA ALA A 154 -5.86 -3.50 0.48
C ALA A 154 -6.99 -4.52 0.23
N THR A 155 -6.63 -5.78 -0.08
CA THR A 155 -7.59 -6.87 -0.28
C THR A 155 -8.39 -7.16 0.99
N GLN A 156 -7.74 -7.25 2.15
CA GLN A 156 -8.46 -7.50 3.41
C GLN A 156 -9.27 -6.28 3.85
N PHE A 157 -8.74 -5.07 3.66
CA PHE A 157 -9.43 -3.82 3.96
C PHE A 157 -10.70 -3.65 3.13
N MET A 158 -10.66 -3.98 1.84
CA MET A 158 -11.84 -4.07 0.97
C MET A 158 -12.83 -5.11 1.51
N ARG A 159 -12.37 -6.33 1.82
CA ARG A 159 -13.23 -7.44 2.26
C ARG A 159 -14.06 -7.11 3.50
N ILE A 160 -13.53 -6.29 4.41
CA ILE A 160 -14.23 -5.89 5.66
C ILE A 160 -15.01 -4.57 5.53
N GLY A 161 -15.17 -4.03 4.33
CA GLY A 161 -15.92 -2.78 4.08
C GLY A 161 -15.13 -1.50 4.38
N GLY A 162 -13.80 -1.55 4.34
CA GLY A 162 -12.94 -0.39 4.57
C GLY A 162 -13.02 0.66 3.45
N TYR A 163 -13.18 0.23 2.20
CA TYR A 163 -13.39 1.14 1.06
C TYR A 163 -14.72 1.87 1.21
N ASP A 164 -15.80 1.14 1.49
CA ASP A 164 -17.14 1.70 1.71
C ASP A 164 -17.13 2.75 2.81
N TYR A 165 -16.40 2.50 3.90
CA TYR A 165 -16.24 3.46 4.98
C TYR A 165 -15.53 4.75 4.52
N ILE A 166 -14.47 4.64 3.71
CA ILE A 166 -13.79 5.84 3.16
C ILE A 166 -14.74 6.64 2.26
N PHE A 167 -15.50 5.97 1.38
CA PHE A 167 -16.50 6.63 0.55
C PHE A 167 -17.55 7.35 1.40
N GLU A 168 -18.10 6.66 2.41
CA GLU A 168 -19.10 7.21 3.33
C GLU A 168 -18.59 8.46 4.05
N VAL A 169 -17.35 8.44 4.56
CA VAL A 169 -16.73 9.59 5.24
C VAL A 169 -16.66 10.81 4.32
N ILE A 170 -16.31 10.60 3.06
CA ILE A 170 -16.17 11.67 2.06
C ILE A 170 -17.54 12.21 1.65
N GLU A 171 -18.49 11.33 1.32
CA GLU A 171 -19.84 11.68 0.88
C GLU A 171 -20.62 12.44 1.96
N LYS A 172 -20.60 11.92 3.19
CA LYS A 172 -21.31 12.54 4.32
C LYS A 172 -20.58 13.74 4.91
N GLY A 173 -19.37 14.04 4.42
CA GLY A 173 -18.57 15.14 4.93
C GLY A 173 -18.21 14.99 6.41
N LEU A 174 -17.98 13.78 6.90
CA LEU A 174 -17.68 13.55 8.33
C LEU A 174 -16.34 14.17 8.77
N CYS A 175 -15.56 14.69 7.81
CA CYS A 175 -14.27 15.36 8.02
C CYS A 175 -14.23 16.80 7.48
N THR A 176 -15.38 17.44 7.23
CA THR A 176 -15.41 18.79 6.61
C THR A 176 -14.72 19.88 7.44
N ASP A 177 -14.62 19.67 8.76
CA ASP A 177 -13.97 20.64 9.66
C ASP A 177 -12.44 20.53 9.64
N SER A 178 -11.90 19.51 8.96
CA SER A 178 -10.45 19.28 8.83
C SER A 178 -10.09 18.89 7.41
N VAL A 179 -9.71 19.89 6.62
CA VAL A 179 -9.18 19.69 5.26
C VAL A 179 -7.97 18.74 5.23
N SER A 180 -7.15 18.77 6.28
CA SER A 180 -6.02 17.86 6.44
C SER A 180 -6.44 16.39 6.63
N CYS A 181 -7.62 16.15 7.20
CA CYS A 181 -8.20 14.83 7.33
C CYS A 181 -8.79 14.37 5.99
N GLN A 182 -9.57 15.24 5.34
CA GLN A 182 -10.17 14.97 4.04
C GLN A 182 -9.10 14.64 2.98
N SER A 183 -8.01 15.42 2.91
CA SER A 183 -6.92 15.17 1.97
C SER A 183 -6.25 13.81 2.21
N ARG A 184 -6.06 13.41 3.47
CA ARG A 184 -5.50 12.07 3.80
C ARG A 184 -6.43 10.92 3.42
N PHE A 185 -7.73 11.07 3.59
CA PHE A 185 -8.68 10.06 3.09
C PHE A 185 -8.61 9.92 1.57
N LEU A 186 -8.51 11.03 0.84
CA LEU A 186 -8.33 10.98 -0.62
C LEU A 186 -6.99 10.35 -1.02
N GLN A 187 -5.91 10.63 -0.30
CA GLN A 187 -4.60 9.99 -0.55
C GLN A 187 -4.63 8.48 -0.29
N ALA A 188 -5.23 8.05 0.82
CA ALA A 188 -5.42 6.63 1.11
C ALA A 188 -6.24 5.97 -0.01
N LEU A 189 -7.32 6.62 -0.44
CA LEU A 189 -8.17 6.14 -1.51
C LEU A 189 -7.42 6.01 -2.84
N LEU A 190 -6.60 6.99 -3.22
CA LEU A 190 -5.77 6.94 -4.43
C LEU A 190 -4.85 5.70 -4.43
N MET A 191 -4.15 5.45 -3.33
CA MET A 191 -3.29 4.26 -3.21
C MET A 191 -4.09 2.95 -3.27
N LEU A 192 -5.27 2.93 -2.67
CA LEU A 192 -6.18 1.78 -2.73
C LEU A 192 -6.75 1.53 -4.14
N MET A 193 -6.87 2.58 -4.96
CA MET A 193 -7.37 2.54 -6.33
C MET A 193 -6.34 2.06 -7.34
N ASP A 194 -5.04 2.15 -7.02
CA ASP A 194 -3.95 1.64 -7.87
C ASP A 194 -3.93 0.11 -7.96
N HIS A 195 -4.59 -0.58 -7.02
CA HIS A 195 -4.74 -2.04 -7.01
C HIS A 195 -5.80 -2.50 -8.01
N THR A 196 -5.36 -2.89 -9.20
CA THR A 196 -6.26 -3.38 -10.26
C THR A 196 -7.09 -4.58 -9.79
N GLY A 197 -8.42 -4.49 -9.94
CA GLY A 197 -9.34 -5.60 -9.67
C GLY A 197 -9.95 -5.62 -8.27
N LEU A 198 -9.56 -4.71 -7.37
CA LEU A 198 -10.21 -4.56 -6.07
C LEU A 198 -11.43 -3.64 -6.12
N MET A 199 -11.45 -2.65 -7.00
CA MET A 199 -12.57 -1.71 -7.11
C MET A 199 -12.86 -1.36 -8.57
N TYR A 200 -14.15 -1.22 -8.88
CA TYR A 200 -14.61 -0.75 -10.18
C TYR A 200 -15.35 0.58 -10.02
N TRP A 201 -15.05 1.55 -10.89
CA TRP A 201 -15.69 2.88 -10.89
C TRP A 201 -17.23 2.85 -11.02
N SER A 202 -17.81 1.73 -11.47
CA SER A 202 -19.25 1.50 -11.45
C SER A 202 -19.85 1.38 -10.05
N GLN A 203 -19.04 1.06 -9.04
CA GLN A 203 -19.47 0.93 -7.63
C GLN A 203 -19.42 2.27 -6.89
N VAL A 204 -18.65 3.23 -7.40
CA VAL A 204 -18.58 4.58 -6.85
C VAL A 204 -19.93 5.28 -7.07
N SER A 205 -20.46 5.98 -6.07
CA SER A 205 -21.75 6.68 -6.19
C SER A 205 -21.62 7.95 -7.05
N ASP A 206 -22.74 8.50 -7.54
CA ASP A 206 -22.71 9.81 -8.22
C ASP A 206 -22.44 10.95 -7.23
N GLU A 207 -22.97 10.84 -6.00
CA GLU A 207 -22.76 11.80 -4.91
C GLU A 207 -21.28 11.96 -4.59
N PHE A 208 -20.53 10.86 -4.52
CA PHE A 208 -19.08 10.90 -4.33
C PHE A 208 -18.39 11.75 -5.40
N VAL A 209 -18.72 11.53 -6.68
CA VAL A 209 -18.11 12.27 -7.80
C VAL A 209 -18.43 13.76 -7.68
N SER A 210 -19.68 14.11 -7.39
CA SER A 210 -20.09 15.49 -7.15
C SER A 210 -19.33 16.12 -5.98
N LYS A 211 -19.13 15.39 -4.87
CA LYS A 211 -18.34 15.87 -3.72
C LYS A 211 -16.87 16.11 -4.03
N ILE A 212 -16.23 15.24 -4.81
CA ILE A 212 -14.85 15.50 -5.23
C ILE A 212 -14.79 16.70 -6.20
N ALA A 213 -15.78 16.86 -7.09
CA ALA A 213 -15.85 17.98 -8.01
C ALA A 213 -16.06 19.34 -7.31
N GLU A 214 -16.76 19.39 -6.18
CA GLU A 214 -16.91 20.60 -5.34
C GLU A 214 -15.55 21.17 -4.90
N ASN A 215 -14.56 20.30 -4.60
CA ASN A 215 -13.20 20.70 -4.22
C ASN A 215 -12.44 21.38 -5.36
N ILE A 216 -12.77 21.07 -6.61
CA ILE A 216 -12.12 21.63 -7.80
C ILE A 216 -12.82 22.93 -8.21
N THR A 217 -14.14 22.91 -8.29
CA THR A 217 -14.95 24.01 -8.84
C THR A 217 -15.02 25.26 -7.95
N GLY A 218 -14.42 25.24 -6.76
CA GLY A 218 -14.39 26.39 -5.85
C GLY A 218 -15.64 26.55 -5.01
N ARG A 219 -16.43 25.48 -4.96
CA ARG A 219 -17.62 25.37 -4.11
C ARG A 219 -17.29 24.86 -2.70
N ALA A 220 -16.07 24.38 -2.49
CA ALA A 220 -15.59 23.96 -1.17
C ALA A 220 -15.40 25.16 -0.21
N LYS A 221 -15.69 24.93 1.08
CA LYS A 221 -15.58 25.95 2.14
C LYS A 221 -14.14 26.35 2.45
N GLN A 222 -13.19 25.44 2.24
CA GLN A 222 -11.77 25.64 2.52
C GLN A 222 -10.97 25.09 1.35
N GLU A 223 -9.95 25.83 0.93
CA GLU A 223 -9.04 25.41 -0.15
C GLU A 223 -7.68 25.02 0.43
N ASP A 224 -7.21 23.83 0.07
CA ASP A 224 -5.86 23.34 0.33
C ASP A 224 -5.31 22.66 -0.92
N ASN A 225 -4.04 22.91 -1.22
CA ASN A 225 -3.42 22.37 -2.42
C ASN A 225 -3.33 20.85 -2.38
N THR A 226 -3.14 20.23 -1.22
CA THR A 226 -3.05 18.77 -1.10
C THR A 226 -4.40 18.11 -1.34
N LEU A 227 -5.47 18.68 -0.78
CA LEU A 227 -6.85 18.26 -1.06
C LEU A 227 -7.19 18.43 -2.54
N LEU A 228 -6.83 19.57 -3.14
CA LEU A 228 -7.09 19.88 -4.54
C LEU A 228 -6.36 18.90 -5.47
N VAL A 229 -5.06 18.67 -5.26
CA VAL A 229 -4.28 17.70 -6.04
C VAL A 229 -4.89 16.31 -5.95
N SER A 230 -5.28 15.87 -4.76
CA SER A 230 -5.89 14.54 -4.57
C SER A 230 -7.25 14.45 -5.29
N SER A 231 -8.04 15.52 -5.24
CA SER A 231 -9.33 15.60 -5.91
C SER A 231 -9.19 15.59 -7.44
N LEU A 232 -8.23 16.34 -7.99
CA LEU A 232 -7.92 16.37 -9.41
C LEU A 232 -7.52 14.98 -9.93
N ASN A 233 -6.66 14.26 -9.19
CA ASN A 233 -6.26 12.90 -9.55
C ASN A 233 -7.44 11.93 -9.57
N ILE A 234 -8.28 11.94 -8.52
CA ILE A 234 -9.46 11.06 -8.46
C ILE A 234 -10.41 11.35 -9.63
N ILE A 235 -10.67 12.62 -9.94
CA ILE A 235 -11.52 13.00 -11.08
C ILE A 235 -10.91 12.57 -12.41
N ASP A 236 -9.60 12.73 -12.61
CA ASP A 236 -8.92 12.28 -13.82
C ASP A 236 -9.02 10.76 -14.00
N LEU A 237 -8.84 9.99 -12.92
CA LEU A 237 -9.01 8.54 -12.93
C LEU A 237 -10.44 8.13 -13.28
N ILE A 238 -11.45 8.81 -12.73
CA ILE A 238 -12.87 8.56 -13.04
C ILE A 238 -13.16 8.88 -14.50
N LEU A 239 -12.68 10.01 -15.00
CA LEU A 239 -12.86 10.47 -16.38
C LEU A 239 -12.24 9.50 -17.39
N ASN A 240 -11.07 8.95 -17.04
CA ASN A 240 -10.34 7.99 -17.86
C ASN A 240 -10.77 6.53 -17.63
N SER A 241 -11.75 6.29 -16.75
CA SER A 241 -12.33 4.97 -16.55
C SER A 241 -13.11 4.49 -17.77
N LYS A 242 -13.38 3.18 -17.84
CA LYS A 242 -14.22 2.58 -18.88
C LYS A 242 -15.73 2.81 -18.67
N ASN A 243 -16.11 3.62 -17.68
CA ASN A 243 -17.52 3.85 -17.34
C ASN A 243 -18.01 5.15 -17.98
N GLU A 244 -18.75 5.02 -19.09
CA GLU A 244 -19.29 6.18 -19.83
C GLU A 244 -20.23 7.05 -18.98
N GLY A 245 -21.01 6.45 -18.08
CA GLY A 245 -21.89 7.20 -17.19
C GLY A 245 -21.11 8.13 -16.28
N LYS A 246 -20.03 7.61 -15.66
CA LYS A 246 -19.13 8.39 -14.81
C LYS A 246 -18.33 9.42 -15.58
N MET A 247 -17.87 9.09 -16.79
CA MET A 247 -17.20 10.04 -17.68
C MET A 247 -18.12 11.24 -17.99
N ASN A 248 -19.37 10.98 -18.40
CA ASN A 248 -20.34 12.05 -18.68
C ASN A 248 -20.69 12.87 -17.43
N LEU A 249 -20.74 12.21 -16.26
CA LEU A 249 -20.94 12.90 -14.99
C LEU A 249 -19.79 13.87 -14.70
N VAL A 250 -18.53 13.44 -14.84
CA VAL A 250 -17.36 14.33 -14.65
C VAL A 250 -17.39 15.51 -15.61
N LEU A 251 -17.69 15.29 -16.90
CA LEU A 251 -17.79 16.36 -17.90
C LEU A 251 -18.84 17.42 -17.52
N ARG A 252 -19.89 17.03 -16.79
CA ARG A 252 -20.93 17.95 -16.29
C ARG A 252 -20.51 18.65 -15.00
N GLU A 253 -19.94 17.91 -14.05
CA GLU A 253 -19.62 18.42 -12.71
C GLU A 253 -18.35 19.27 -12.65
N VAL A 254 -17.43 19.10 -13.61
CA VAL A 254 -16.17 19.84 -13.71
C VAL A 254 -16.08 20.58 -15.06
N PRO A 255 -16.70 21.77 -15.17
CA PRO A 255 -16.57 22.61 -16.36
C PRO A 255 -15.12 23.02 -16.59
N PHE A 256 -14.71 23.14 -17.85
CA PHE A 256 -13.33 23.45 -18.22
C PHE A 256 -12.86 24.79 -17.64
N GLU A 257 -13.75 25.78 -17.60
CA GLU A 257 -13.49 27.14 -17.11
C GLU A 257 -13.18 27.16 -15.61
N SER A 258 -13.74 26.21 -14.85
CA SER A 258 -13.51 26.10 -13.41
C SER A 258 -12.05 25.78 -13.06
N LEU A 259 -11.29 25.25 -14.03
CA LEU A 259 -9.89 24.87 -13.88
C LEU A 259 -8.93 26.06 -14.07
N ILE A 260 -9.35 27.11 -14.78
CA ILE A 260 -8.48 28.24 -15.14
C ILE A 260 -7.92 28.94 -13.91
N ARG A 261 -8.78 29.16 -12.90
CA ARG A 261 -8.41 29.82 -11.65
C ARG A 261 -7.26 29.13 -10.90
N HIS A 262 -7.04 27.84 -11.16
CA HIS A 262 -5.98 27.07 -10.51
C HIS A 262 -4.63 27.18 -11.20
N LEU A 263 -4.59 27.66 -12.45
CA LEU A 263 -3.34 27.91 -13.18
C LEU A 263 -2.55 29.09 -12.61
N GLU A 264 -3.21 29.98 -11.86
CA GLU A 264 -2.59 31.13 -11.18
C GLU A 264 -1.95 30.76 -9.83
N LYS A 265 -2.18 29.53 -9.32
CA LYS A 265 -1.57 29.08 -8.05
C LYS A 265 -0.08 28.80 -8.24
N SER A 266 0.73 29.09 -7.21
CA SER A 266 2.20 28.89 -7.26
C SER A 266 2.66 27.43 -7.09
N ASP A 267 1.77 26.52 -6.68
CA ASP A 267 2.12 25.12 -6.46
C ASP A 267 2.14 24.35 -7.79
N GLU A 268 3.34 24.01 -8.25
CA GLU A 268 3.57 23.29 -9.51
C GLU A 268 2.79 21.98 -9.60
N ARG A 269 2.56 21.30 -8.47
CA ARG A 269 1.77 20.05 -8.44
C ARG A 269 0.34 20.32 -8.83
N VAL A 270 -0.24 21.43 -8.36
CA VAL A 270 -1.59 21.84 -8.74
C VAL A 270 -1.63 22.14 -10.24
N ILE A 271 -0.71 22.97 -10.74
CA ILE A 271 -0.66 23.34 -12.16
C ILE A 271 -0.55 22.09 -13.05
N LEU A 272 0.35 21.15 -12.73
CA LEU A 272 0.53 19.93 -13.51
C LEU A 272 -0.74 19.07 -13.55
N ASN A 273 -1.41 18.89 -12.40
CA ASN A 273 -2.63 18.09 -12.31
C ASN A 273 -3.80 18.77 -13.06
N VAL A 274 -3.89 20.10 -12.98
CA VAL A 274 -4.89 20.88 -13.72
C VAL A 274 -4.68 20.74 -15.23
N LEU A 275 -3.45 20.89 -15.71
CA LEU A 275 -3.13 20.74 -17.14
C LEU A 275 -3.39 19.32 -17.63
N THR A 276 -3.08 18.31 -16.81
CA THR A 276 -3.39 16.91 -17.10
C THR A 276 -4.89 16.70 -17.26
N LEU A 277 -5.68 17.15 -16.28
CA LEU A 277 -7.14 17.02 -16.34
C LEU A 277 -7.74 17.82 -17.50
N MET A 278 -7.23 19.02 -17.79
CA MET A 278 -7.65 19.80 -18.97
C MET A 278 -7.43 19.04 -20.28
N ASN A 279 -6.28 18.36 -20.42
CA ASN A 279 -5.99 17.53 -21.58
C ASN A 279 -6.94 16.32 -21.64
N SER A 280 -7.17 15.65 -20.52
CA SER A 280 -8.13 14.54 -20.42
C SER A 280 -9.54 15.00 -20.81
N LEU A 281 -10.04 16.11 -20.26
CA LEU A 281 -11.35 16.68 -20.60
C LEU A 281 -11.46 17.01 -22.09
N TYR A 282 -10.46 17.67 -22.66
CA TYR A 282 -10.42 17.98 -24.09
C TYR A 282 -10.46 16.72 -24.96
N SER A 283 -9.72 15.68 -24.57
CA SER A 283 -9.69 14.41 -25.31
C SER A 283 -11.03 13.67 -25.31
N LYS A 284 -11.82 13.82 -24.22
CA LYS A 284 -13.14 13.18 -24.05
C LYS A 284 -14.31 14.06 -24.49
N ALA A 285 -14.08 15.35 -24.72
CA ALA A 285 -15.10 16.29 -25.15
C ALA A 285 -15.63 15.97 -26.56
N ARG A 286 -16.91 16.31 -26.79
CA ARG A 286 -17.51 16.31 -28.14
C ARG A 286 -16.97 17.48 -28.95
N ASP A 287 -17.02 17.39 -30.28
CA ASP A 287 -16.34 18.37 -31.14
C ASP A 287 -16.83 19.81 -31.02
N HIS A 288 -18.12 20.05 -30.73
CA HIS A 288 -18.61 21.41 -30.46
C HIS A 288 -18.02 21.98 -29.16
N VAL A 289 -17.94 21.17 -28.10
CA VAL A 289 -17.33 21.57 -26.81
C VAL A 289 -15.83 21.81 -26.95
N LYS A 290 -15.15 21.08 -27.85
CA LYS A 290 -13.73 21.32 -28.14
C LYS A 290 -13.47 22.72 -28.69
N ASN A 291 -14.37 23.26 -29.52
CA ASN A 291 -14.23 24.61 -30.06
C ASN A 291 -14.34 25.66 -28.96
N ASP A 292 -15.30 25.51 -28.05
CA ASP A 292 -15.46 26.37 -26.87
C ASP A 292 -14.20 26.32 -25.98
N ILE A 293 -13.66 25.11 -25.75
CA ILE A 293 -12.40 24.92 -25.00
C ILE A 293 -11.20 25.61 -25.69
N ILE A 294 -11.10 25.54 -27.02
CA ILE A 294 -10.01 26.20 -27.77
C ILE A 294 -10.10 27.72 -27.62
N GLU A 295 -11.30 28.29 -27.69
CA GLU A 295 -11.51 29.73 -27.50
C GLU A 295 -11.05 30.18 -26.11
N VAL A 296 -11.41 29.40 -25.08
CA VAL A 296 -10.94 29.60 -23.70
C VAL A 296 -9.42 29.48 -23.59
N ARG A 297 -8.78 28.48 -24.21
CA ARG A 297 -7.31 28.32 -24.22
C ARG A 297 -6.59 29.52 -24.83
N VAL A 298 -7.11 30.07 -25.93
CA VAL A 298 -6.55 31.27 -26.57
C VAL A 298 -6.64 32.49 -25.65
N LEU A 299 -7.77 32.66 -24.95
CA LEU A 299 -7.95 33.75 -23.98
C LEU A 299 -6.98 33.65 -22.80
N ILE A 300 -6.74 32.45 -22.27
CA ILE A 300 -5.75 32.22 -21.19
C ILE A 300 -4.34 32.57 -21.66
N PHE A 301 -3.93 32.11 -22.85
CA PHE A 301 -2.60 32.43 -23.40
C PHE A 301 -2.40 33.93 -23.60
N ILE A 302 -3.46 34.66 -23.98
CA ILE A 302 -3.44 36.12 -24.12
C ILE A 302 -3.34 36.81 -22.75
N GLN A 303 -4.02 36.32 -21.71
CA GLN A 303 -3.95 36.90 -20.36
C GLN A 303 -2.60 36.66 -19.69
N VAL A 304 -2.04 35.44 -19.79
CA VAL A 304 -0.73 35.10 -19.21
C VAL A 304 0.42 35.89 -19.86
N LYS A 305 0.29 36.27 -21.14
CA LYS A 305 1.28 37.15 -21.80
C LYS A 305 1.15 38.65 -21.46
N LYS A 306 0.08 39.07 -20.77
CA LYS A 306 -0.14 40.47 -20.39
C LYS A 306 0.26 40.80 -18.95
N SER A 307 0.57 39.80 -18.13
CA SER A 307 1.22 39.95 -16.81
C SER A 307 2.73 39.75 -16.92
#